data_AF-A0A967MHM2-F1
#
_entry.id   AF-A0A967MHM2-F1
#
_cell.length_a   1.000
_cell.length_b   1.000
_cell.length_c   1.000
_cell.angle_alpha   90.00
_cell.angle_beta   90.00
_cell.angle_gamma   90.00
#
_symmetry.space_group_name_H-M   'P 1'
#
loop_
_entity.id
_entity.type
_entity.pdbx_description
1 polymer ?
#
loop_
_entity_poly.entity_id
_entity_poly.type
_entity_poly.pdbx_seq_one_letter_code
_entity_poly.pdbx_strand_id
1 'polypeptide(L)' 'LPVITLKTEEEIELIARACEIVADVLGGIAERVRPGVSTADLDRWAEERIRSHEGASPAFKGLYGFPATL' A
#
# COMPACT_ATOMS: atom_id res chain seq x y z
N LEU A 1 -25.20 18.17 -3.33
CA LEU A 1 -24.04 17.72 -2.51
C LEU A 1 -23.76 16.27 -2.90
N PRO A 2 -22.50 15.85 -3.08
CA PRO A 2 -22.19 14.45 -3.36
C PRO A 2 -22.69 13.57 -2.21
N VAL A 3 -23.15 12.37 -2.54
CA VAL A 3 -23.58 11.38 -1.54
C VAL A 3 -22.35 10.89 -0.79
N ILE A 4 -22.38 10.95 0.54
CA ILE A 4 -21.32 10.43 1.41
C ILE A 4 -21.82 9.11 2.02
N THR A 5 -21.12 8.01 1.74
CA THR A 5 -21.41 6.72 2.35
C THR A 5 -20.84 6.68 3.77
N LEU A 6 -21.71 6.51 4.76
CA LEU A 6 -21.28 6.23 6.14
C LEU A 6 -20.82 4.78 6.24
N LYS A 7 -19.65 4.58 6.85
CA LYS A 7 -19.05 3.27 7.04
C LYS A 7 -19.64 2.55 8.25
N THR A 8 -19.78 1.24 8.16
CA THR A 8 -20.08 0.39 9.32
C THR A 8 -18.84 0.26 10.21
N GLU A 9 -19.03 -0.17 11.45
CA GLU A 9 -17.91 -0.45 12.36
C GLU A 9 -16.91 -1.45 11.75
N GLU A 10 -17.42 -2.53 11.14
CA GLU A 10 -16.60 -3.54 10.47
C GLU A 10 -15.79 -2.96 9.30
N GLU A 11 -16.40 -2.08 8.48
CA GLU A 11 -15.67 -1.39 7.41
C GLU A 11 -14.58 -0.48 7.97
N ILE A 12 -14.83 0.20 9.10
CA ILE A 12 -13.84 1.06 9.76
C ILE A 12 -12.67 0.21 10.27
N GLU A 13 -12.92 -0.92 10.90
CA GLU A 13 -11.88 -1.85 11.35
C GLU A 13 -11.04 -2.41 10.19
N LEU A 14 -11.69 -2.73 9.06
CA LEU A 14 -10.99 -3.16 7.84
C LEU A 14 -10.09 -2.05 7.27
N ILE A 15 -10.59 -0.81 7.23
CA ILE A 15 -9.80 0.36 6.79
C ILE A 15 -8.62 0.58 7.74
N ALA A 16 -8.83 0.49 9.06
CA ALA A 16 -7.76 0.66 10.04
C ALA A 16 -6.63 -0.35 9.83
N ARG A 17 -6.95 -1.64 9.65
CA ARG A 17 -5.95 -2.69 9.34
C ARG A 17 -5.22 -2.43 8.01
N ALA A 18 -5.93 -1.99 6.99
CA ALA A 18 -5.30 -1.61 5.71
C ALA A 18 -4.34 -0.41 5.89
N CYS A 19 -4.71 0.59 6.69
CA CYS A 19 -3.85 1.74 7.00
C CYS A 19 -2.59 1.35 7.78
N GLU A 20 -2.66 0.38 8.69
CA GLU A 20 -1.48 -0.15 9.40
C GLU A 20 -0.46 -0.76 8.43
N ILE A 21 -0.93 -1.55 7.45
CA ILE A 21 -0.08 -2.13 6.41
C ILE A 21 0.55 -1.03 5.55
N VAL A 22 -0.22 0.00 5.17
CA VAL A 22 0.29 1.15 4.41
C VAL A 22 1.37 1.89 5.20
N ALA A 23 1.16 2.13 6.50
CA ALA A 23 2.13 2.81 7.34
C ALA A 23 3.44 2.02 7.46
N ASP A 24 3.37 0.71 7.62
CA ASP A 24 4.51 -0.20 7.66
C ASP A 24 5.34 -0.17 6.36
N VAL A 25 4.67 -0.22 5.21
CA VAL A 25 5.32 -0.15 3.89
C VAL A 25 5.97 1.21 3.67
N LEU A 26 5.25 2.32 3.93
CA LEU A 26 5.79 3.67 3.75
C LEU A 26 6.96 3.95 4.70
N GLY A 27 6.88 3.48 5.95
CA GLY A 27 7.97 3.57 6.92
C GLY A 27 9.23 2.85 6.44
N GLY A 28 9.10 1.61 5.97
CA GLY A 28 10.26 0.88 5.45
C GLY A 28 10.80 1.44 4.12
N ILE A 29 9.97 2.03 3.26
CA ILE A 29 10.46 2.78 2.10
C ILE A 29 11.31 3.97 2.56
N ALA A 30 10.84 4.74 3.54
CA ALA A 30 11.55 5.93 4.01
C ALA A 30 12.99 5.62 4.48
N GLU A 31 13.20 4.48 5.14
CA GLU A 31 14.52 4.00 5.56
C GLU A 31 15.45 3.64 4.39
N ARG A 32 14.90 3.35 3.21
CA ARG A 32 15.63 2.88 2.02
C ARG A 32 15.93 3.99 1.03
N VAL A 33 15.25 5.14 1.13
CA VAL A 33 15.46 6.29 0.24
C VAL A 33 16.84 6.88 0.50
N ARG A 34 17.76 6.69 -0.47
CA ARG A 34 19.11 7.24 -0.45
C ARG A 34 19.68 7.35 -1.87
N PRO A 35 20.68 8.22 -2.12
CA PRO A 35 21.32 8.33 -3.43
C PRO A 35 21.79 6.97 -3.96
N GLY A 36 21.53 6.71 -5.24
CA GLY A 36 21.89 5.47 -5.92
C GLY A 36 20.88 4.33 -5.83
N VAL A 37 19.81 4.45 -5.04
CA VAL A 37 18.69 3.50 -5.04
C VAL A 37 17.73 3.85 -6.17
N SER A 38 17.34 2.87 -6.99
CA SER A 38 16.34 3.10 -8.03
C SER A 38 14.92 3.01 -7.47
N THR A 39 13.98 3.74 -8.08
CA THR A 39 12.56 3.63 -7.72
C THR A 39 12.01 2.22 -7.95
N ALA A 40 12.57 1.49 -8.92
CA ALA A 40 12.23 0.08 -9.15
C ALA A 40 12.69 -0.84 -8.00
N ASP A 41 13.79 -0.51 -7.30
CA ASP A 41 14.21 -1.27 -6.11
C ASP A 41 13.24 -1.05 -4.94
N LEU A 42 12.78 0.20 -4.77
CA LEU A 42 11.78 0.57 -3.76
C LEU A 42 10.43 -0.11 -4.05
N ASP A 43 10.01 -0.11 -5.32
CA ASP A 43 8.77 -0.77 -5.77
C ASP A 43 8.80 -2.28 -5.50
N ARG A 44 9.89 -2.98 -5.86
CA ARG A 44 10.03 -4.41 -5.59
C ARG A 44 9.98 -4.72 -4.10
N TRP A 45 10.68 -3.93 -3.29
CA TRP A 45 10.64 -4.11 -1.85
C TRP A 45 9.24 -3.85 -1.27
N ALA A 46 8.55 -2.82 -1.74
CA ALA A 46 7.19 -2.52 -1.30
C ALA A 46 6.21 -3.63 -1.67
N GLU A 47 6.33 -4.19 -2.88
CA GLU A 47 5.53 -5.31 -3.35
C GLU A 47 5.74 -6.58 -2.50
N GLU A 48 7.00 -6.91 -2.20
CA GLU A 48 7.34 -8.01 -1.29
C GLU A 48 6.77 -7.76 0.11
N ARG A 49 6.91 -6.53 0.63
CA ARG A 49 6.41 -6.18 1.96
C ARG A 49 4.88 -6.25 2.02
N ILE A 50 4.17 -5.70 1.04
CA ILE A 50 2.71 -5.78 0.97
C ILE A 50 2.26 -7.24 0.96
N ARG A 51 2.85 -8.09 0.11
CA ARG A 51 2.47 -9.52 0.03
C ARG A 51 2.88 -10.36 1.23
N SER A 52 3.73 -9.85 2.11
CA SER A 52 4.08 -10.52 3.36
C SER A 52 2.96 -10.44 4.40
N HIS A 53 2.01 -9.53 4.24
CA HIS A 53 0.82 -9.42 5.10
C HIS A 53 -0.29 -10.33 4.57
N GLU A 54 -0.92 -11.10 5.46
CA GLU A 54 -1.99 -12.02 5.09
C GLU A 54 -3.18 -11.28 4.46
N GLY A 55 -3.62 -11.75 3.29
CA GLY A 55 -4.75 -11.17 2.56
C GLY A 55 -4.47 -9.83 1.87
N ALA A 56 -3.25 -9.28 1.96
CA ALA A 56 -2.91 -8.01 1.33
C ALA A 56 -2.43 -8.18 -0.12
N SER A 57 -2.79 -7.22 -0.97
CA SER A 57 -2.31 -7.17 -2.35
C SER A 57 -2.04 -5.72 -2.80
N PRO A 58 -1.10 -5.49 -3.75
CA PRO A 58 -0.83 -4.15 -4.27
C PRO A 58 -2.05 -3.54 -4.96
N ALA A 59 -2.57 -2.43 -4.42
CA ALA A 59 -3.80 -1.81 -4.92
C ALA A 59 -3.65 -1.19 -6.33
N PHE A 60 -2.46 -0.66 -6.65
CA PHE A 60 -2.21 -0.01 -7.94
C PHE A 60 -1.81 -1.00 -9.03
N LYS A 61 -1.26 -2.16 -8.69
CA LYS A 61 -0.74 -3.10 -9.69
C LYS A 61 -1.89 -3.72 -10.50
N GLY A 62 -1.90 -3.45 -11.80
CA GLY A 62 -2.96 -3.82 -12.72
C GLY A 62 -4.13 -2.85 -12.77
N LEU A 63 -4.20 -1.86 -11.86
CA LEU A 63 -5.24 -0.83 -11.88
C LEU A 63 -5.10 0.02 -13.14
N TYR A 64 -6.09 -0.04 -14.03
CA TYR A 64 -6.05 0.62 -15.35
C TYR A 64 -4.83 0.26 -16.22
N GLY A 65 -4.25 -0.93 -16.00
CA GLY A 65 -3.02 -1.37 -16.69
C GLY A 65 -1.72 -0.84 -16.09
N PHE A 66 -1.75 -0.24 -14.90
CA PHE A 66 -0.55 0.23 -14.22
C PHE A 66 0.38 -0.93 -13.85
N PRO A 67 1.69 -0.87 -14.18
CA PRO A 67 2.57 -2.03 -14.11
C PRO A 67 3.21 -2.28 -12.74
N ALA A 68 3.18 -1.30 -11.84
CA ALA A 68 3.95 -1.27 -10.60
C ALA A 68 3.05 -1.31 -9.35
N THR A 69 3.67 -1.42 -8.18
CA THR A 69 3.00 -1.43 -6.87
C THR A 69 2.86 -0.03 -6.28
N LEU A 70 3.83 0.85 -6.52
CA LEU A 70 3.88 2.25 -6.08
C LEU A 70 3.76 3.24 -7.23
#